data_AF-A0A925C7X6-F1
#
_entry.id   AF-A0A925C7X6-F1
#
_cell.length_a   1.000
_cell.length_b   1.000
_cell.length_c   1.000
_cell.angle_alpha   90.00
_cell.angle_beta   90.00
_cell.angle_gamma   90.00
#
_symmetry.space_group_name_H-M   'P 1'
#
loop_
_entity.id
_entity.type
_entity.pdbx_description
1 polymer ?
#
loop_
_entity_poly.entity_id
_entity_poly.type
_entity_poly.pdbx_seq_one_letter_code
_entity_poly.pdbx_strand_id
1 'polypeptide(L)' 'MAHRVPRSDKVLGPAEAPHGVIRGRHRWRSLVKAPREIDVQAYLRAWLADLPPLKGDLKLTVDIDPYSFL' A
#
# COMPACT_ATOMS: atom_id res chain seq x y z
N MET A 1 -6.69 -16.11 -4.43
CA MET A 1 -7.78 -15.26 -3.92
C MET A 1 -7.22 -13.86 -3.65
N ALA A 2 -7.17 -13.01 -4.67
CA ALA A 2 -6.57 -11.67 -4.62
C ALA A 2 -7.68 -10.64 -4.91
N HIS A 3 -8.48 -10.29 -3.90
CA HIS A 3 -9.52 -9.28 -4.11
C HIS A 3 -10.03 -8.59 -2.85
N ARG A 4 -9.15 -8.02 -2.02
CA ARG A 4 -9.59 -7.00 -1.04
C ARG A 4 -8.56 -5.88 -0.91
N VAL A 5 -8.34 -5.16 -2.00
CA VAL A 5 -8.09 -3.71 -1.90
C VAL A 5 -9.49 -3.12 -2.06
N PRO A 6 -10.07 -2.45 -1.06
CA PRO A 6 -11.36 -1.83 -1.27
C PRO A 6 -11.20 -0.78 -2.37
N ARG A 7 -11.88 -1.04 -3.49
CA ARG A 7 -12.04 -0.11 -4.60
C ARG A 7 -12.84 1.07 -4.09
N SER A 8 -12.14 2.01 -3.50
CA SER A 8 -12.65 3.28 -3.04
C SER A 8 -11.80 4.35 -3.69
N ASP A 9 -12.35 5.54 -3.88
CA ASP A 9 -11.63 6.72 -4.40
C ASP A 9 -10.40 7.09 -3.54
N LYS A 10 -10.22 6.39 -2.41
CA LYS A 10 -9.15 6.53 -1.44
C LYS A 10 -7.91 5.70 -1.74
N VAL A 11 -7.96 4.68 -2.60
CA VAL A 11 -6.77 3.84 -2.88
C VAL A 11 -6.38 3.95 -4.35
N LEU A 12 -5.19 4.49 -4.61
CA LEU A 12 -4.65 4.72 -5.94
C LEU A 12 -3.48 3.74 -6.21
N GLY A 13 -3.49 3.11 -7.39
CA GLY A 13 -2.49 2.10 -7.80
C GLY A 13 -3.06 0.68 -7.88
N PRO A 14 -2.20 -0.36 -7.92
CA PRO A 14 -0.75 -0.33 -7.72
C PRO A 14 -0.03 0.37 -8.89
N ALA A 15 0.95 1.20 -8.56
CA ALA A 15 1.84 1.85 -9.53
C ALA A 15 3.25 1.25 -9.39
N GLU A 16 3.91 1.03 -10.52
CA GLU A 16 5.33 0.69 -10.54
C GLU A 16 6.13 1.92 -10.09
N ALA A 17 7.13 1.72 -9.22
CA ALA A 17 8.00 2.82 -8.81
C ALA A 17 8.85 3.33 -10.01
N PRO A 18 9.28 4.61 -10.04
CA PRO A 18 10.13 5.14 -11.12
C PRO A 18 11.41 4.33 -11.37
N HIS A 19 11.86 3.63 -10.33
CA HIS A 19 12.85 2.56 -10.42
C HIS A 19 12.18 1.25 -10.02
N GLY A 20 11.55 0.59 -11.00
CA GLY A 20 10.75 -0.62 -10.80
C GLY A 20 11.52 -1.78 -10.17
N VAL A 21 12.86 -1.80 -10.28
CA VAL A 21 13.75 -2.78 -9.66
C VAL A 21 14.85 -2.08 -8.85
N ILE A 22 14.94 -2.39 -7.56
CA ILE A 22 16.04 -1.96 -6.68
C ILE A 22 16.73 -3.19 -6.11
N ARG A 23 18.03 -3.35 -6.40
CA ARG A 23 18.85 -4.49 -5.94
C ARG A 23 18.18 -5.84 -6.23
N GLY A 24 17.62 -6.00 -7.44
CA GLY A 24 16.93 -7.22 -7.87
C GLY A 24 15.52 -7.41 -7.32
N ARG A 25 14.96 -6.44 -6.58
CA ARG A 25 13.60 -6.52 -6.03
C ARG A 25 12.67 -5.56 -6.73
N HIS A 26 11.51 -6.07 -7.15
CA HIS A 26 10.46 -5.22 -7.70
C HIS A 26 9.80 -4.37 -6.60
N ARG A 27 9.63 -3.07 -6.87
CA ARG A 27 8.94 -2.16 -5.95
C ARG A 27 7.63 -1.68 -6.54
N TRP A 28 6.57 -1.98 -5.81
CA TRP A 28 5.20 -1.56 -6.10
C TRP A 28 4.74 -0.65 -4.99
N ARG A 29 4.00 0.40 -5.35
CA ARG A 29 3.40 1.34 -4.40
C ARG A 29 1.91 1.49 -4.63
N SER A 30 1.18 1.68 -3.55
CA SER A 30 -0.21 2.14 -3.56
C SER A 30 -0.29 3.35 -2.65
N LEU A 31 -1.03 4.37 -3.08
CA LEU A 31 -1.31 5.54 -2.26
C LEU A 31 -2.68 5.39 -1.64
N VAL A 32 -2.77 5.54 -0.32
CA VAL A 32 -4.04 5.65 0.38
C VAL A 32 -4.25 7.11 0.78
N LYS A 33 -5.28 7.74 0.23
CA LYS A 33 -5.68 9.13 0.50
C LYS A 33 -7.08 9.14 1.08
N ALA A 34 -7.29 9.82 2.20
CA ALA A 34 -8.62 9.97 2.80
C ALA A 34 -8.88 11.43 3.20
N PRO A 35 -10.14 11.86 3.30
CA PRO A 35 -10.51 13.09 3.99
C PRO A 35 -9.99 13.11 5.44
N ARG A 36 -9.79 14.29 6.00
CA ARG A 36 -9.17 14.47 7.34
C ARG A 36 -10.02 13.90 8.47
N GLU A 37 -11.32 13.76 8.26
CA GLU A 37 -12.30 13.25 9.21
C GLU A 37 -12.23 11.72 9.34
N ILE A 38 -11.48 11.04 8.47
CA ILE A 38 -11.35 9.59 8.46
C ILE A 38 -10.11 9.17 9.23
N ASP A 39 -10.29 8.26 10.20
CA ASP A 39 -9.18 7.57 10.84
C ASP A 39 -8.57 6.54 9.87
N VAL A 40 -7.69 7.03 9.00
CA VAL A 40 -6.96 6.22 8.02
C VAL A 40 -6.07 5.19 8.71
N GLN A 41 -5.57 5.47 9.92
CA GLN A 41 -4.67 4.55 10.62
C GLN A 41 -5.43 3.34 11.14
N ALA A 42 -6.62 3.52 11.72
CA ALA A 42 -7.47 2.41 12.15
C ALA A 42 -7.88 1.53 10.97
N TYR A 43 -8.25 2.17 9.87
CA TYR A 43 -8.56 1.49 8.62
C TYR A 43 -7.36 0.68 8.07
N LEU A 44 -6.15 1.26 8.03
CA LEU A 44 -4.94 0.56 7.58
C LEU A 44 -4.60 -0.61 8.50
N ARG A 45 -4.71 -0.45 9.83
CA ARG A 45 -4.48 -1.55 10.78
C ARG A 45 -5.42 -2.73 10.56
N ALA A 46 -6.72 -2.45 10.44
CA ALA A 46 -7.72 -3.48 10.16
C ALA A 46 -7.44 -4.18 8.83
N TRP A 47 -7.10 -3.41 7.80
CA TRP A 47 -6.80 -3.96 6.49
C TRP A 47 -5.55 -4.85 6.50
N LEU A 48 -4.48 -4.43 7.15
CA LEU A 48 -3.25 -5.22 7.28
C LEU A 48 -3.45 -6.50 8.09
N ALA A 49 -4.33 -6.48 9.09
CA ALA A 49 -4.67 -7.67 9.88
C ALA A 49 -5.41 -8.74 9.06
N ASP A 50 -6.17 -8.32 8.06
CA ASP A 50 -6.91 -9.21 7.14
C ASP A 50 -6.04 -9.78 6.00
N LEU A 51 -4.78 -9.32 5.86
CA LEU A 51 -3.91 -9.82 4.81
C LEU A 51 -3.46 -11.26 5.09
N PRO A 52 -3.36 -12.10 4.04
CA PRO A 52 -2.71 -13.40 4.19
C PRO A 52 -1.24 -13.20 4.59
N PRO A 53 -0.63 -14.20 5.25
CA PRO A 53 0.80 -14.17 5.56
C PRO A 53 1.63 -13.86 4.31
N LEU A 54 2.57 -12.91 4.44
CA LEU A 54 3.48 -12.57 3.36
C LEU A 54 4.33 -13.80 3.02
N LYS A 55 4.42 -14.13 1.72
CA LYS A 55 5.13 -15.31 1.23
C LYS A 55 6.44 -14.94 0.56
N GLY A 56 7.44 -15.82 0.70
CA GLY A 56 8.73 -15.69 0.05
C GLY A 56 9.48 -14.43 0.48
N ASP A 57 10.03 -13.71 -0.49
CA ASP A 57 10.88 -12.54 -0.27
C ASP A 57 10.10 -11.21 -0.33
N LEU A 58 8.77 -11.27 -0.23
CA LEU A 58 7.90 -10.10 -0.25
C LEU A 58 8.02 -9.32 1.06
N LYS A 59 8.32 -8.03 0.95
CA LYS A 59 8.33 -7.09 2.08
C LYS A 59 7.27 -6.02 1.88
N LEU A 60 6.42 -5.84 2.89
CA LEU A 60 5.42 -4.79 2.95
C LEU A 60 5.89 -3.70 3.92
N THR A 61 5.80 -2.44 3.49
CA THR A 61 6.14 -1.28 4.32
C THR A 61 5.01 -0.26 4.19
N VAL A 62 4.66 0.37 5.30
CA VAL A 62 3.71 1.48 5.36
C VAL A 62 4.52 2.75 5.63
N ASP A 63 4.36 3.73 4.75
CA ASP A 63 4.96 5.06 4.89
C ASP A 63 3.84 6.06 5.14
N ILE A 64 3.92 6.81 6.23
CA ILE A 64 2.89 7.77 6.65
C ILE A 64 3.40 9.16 6.32
N ASP A 65 2.56 9.96 5.65
CA ASP A 65 2.89 11.30 5.18
C ASP A 65 4.22 11.37 4.38
N PRO A 66 4.35 10.56 3.31
CA PRO A 66 5.57 10.56 2.52
C PRO A 66 5.77 11.91 1.84
N TYR A 67 7.01 12.40 1.84
CA TYR A 67 7.37 13.66 1.20
C TYR A 67 7.15 13.63 -0.33
N SER A 68 7.22 12.45 -0.95
CA SER A 68 6.96 12.25 -2.38
C SER A 68 6.28 10.90 -2.66
N PHE A 69 5.23 10.93 -3.49
CA PHE A 69 4.67 9.75 -4.16
C PHE A 69 5.06 9.70 -5.65
N LEU A 70 5.97 10.58 -6.11
CA LEU A 70 6.58 10.51 -7.44
C LEU A 70 7.72 9.52 -7.44
#